data_AF-A0A939HR72-F1
#
_entry.id   AF-A0A939HR72-F1
#
_cell.length_a   1.000
_cell.length_b   1.000
_cell.length_c   1.000
_cell.angle_alpha   90.00
_cell.angle_beta   90.00
_cell.angle_gamma   90.00
#
_symmetry.space_group_name_H-M   'P 1'
#
loop_
_entity.id
_entity.type
_entity.pdbx_description
1 polymer ?
#
loop_
_entity_poly.entity_id
_entity_poly.type
_entity_poly.pdbx_seq_one_letter_code
_entity_poly.pdbx_strand_id
1 'polypeptide(L)'
;MAEETEQKPAKKPAGKKEKPPALEDKPFAEFIGEHYLPALETKLAGQGITELDLKFVKQKIPIIGMEKEPECWQVIGNWADRQFNVYFLKEDIKGERAFSYAMGGSKPATLEPFLIDERKITLDLLVFGVLQRLNGQKWLALN
;
A
#
# COMPACT_ATOMS: atom_id res chain seq x y z
N MET A 1 26.60 5.21 -51.14
CA MET A 1 27.74 5.53 -50.25
C MET A 1 27.14 5.69 -48.86
N ALA A 2 27.11 4.57 -48.14
CA ALA A 2 28.00 4.24 -47.00
C ALA A 2 27.38 4.81 -45.71
N GLU A 3 26.62 4.07 -44.90
CA GLU A 3 26.98 2.88 -44.10
C GLU A 3 28.04 3.18 -43.04
N GLU A 4 27.62 3.19 -41.76
CA GLU A 4 28.20 2.43 -40.62
C GLU A 4 27.30 2.69 -39.39
N THR A 5 26.65 1.66 -38.83
CA THR A 5 27.15 0.77 -37.75
C THR A 5 26.94 1.47 -36.39
N GLU A 6 26.22 0.91 -35.41
CA GLU A 6 26.81 -0.09 -34.51
C GLU A 6 25.79 -0.74 -33.53
N GLN A 7 25.81 -2.08 -33.53
CA GLN A 7 25.76 -3.01 -32.39
C GLN A 7 24.63 -2.98 -31.33
N LYS A 8 23.87 -4.08 -31.36
CA LYS A 8 23.16 -4.75 -30.25
C LYS A 8 24.05 -4.90 -28.99
N PRO A 9 23.45 -4.98 -27.79
CA PRO A 9 23.22 -6.34 -27.30
C PRO A 9 21.81 -6.55 -26.74
N ALA A 10 21.27 -7.71 -27.11
CA ALA A 10 20.14 -8.33 -26.45
C ALA A 10 20.43 -8.49 -24.95
N LYS A 11 19.78 -7.69 -24.12
CA LYS A 11 19.67 -7.96 -22.67
C LYS A 11 18.38 -8.73 -22.44
N LYS A 12 18.59 -10.02 -22.15
CA LYS A 12 17.81 -11.00 -21.37
C LYS A 12 16.37 -10.57 -21.04
N PRO A 13 15.36 -11.45 -21.23
CA PRO A 13 14.04 -11.21 -20.66
C PRO A 13 14.21 -11.10 -19.15
N ALA A 14 14.25 -9.87 -18.64
CA ALA A 14 14.15 -9.61 -17.22
C ALA A 14 12.89 -10.33 -16.80
N GLY A 15 13.09 -11.35 -15.95
CA GLY A 15 12.15 -12.42 -15.73
C GLY A 15 10.74 -11.85 -15.64
N LYS A 16 9.80 -12.61 -16.22
CA LYS A 16 8.47 -12.69 -15.63
C LYS A 16 8.70 -12.71 -14.11
N LYS A 17 8.57 -11.56 -13.44
CA LYS A 17 8.06 -11.54 -12.09
C LYS A 17 6.76 -12.27 -12.29
N GLU A 18 6.78 -13.55 -11.95
CA GLU A 18 5.61 -14.40 -11.84
C GLU A 18 4.50 -13.47 -11.40
N LYS A 19 3.45 -13.36 -12.22
CA LYS A 19 2.19 -12.81 -11.74
C LYS A 19 1.98 -13.52 -10.40
N PRO A 20 2.02 -12.86 -9.23
CA PRO A 20 1.55 -13.52 -8.03
C PRO A 20 0.11 -13.89 -8.39
N PRO A 21 -0.15 -15.20 -8.54
CA PRO A 21 -1.29 -15.72 -9.28
C PRO A 21 -2.55 -15.24 -8.59
N ALA A 22 -3.51 -14.72 -9.38
CA ALA A 22 -4.95 -14.65 -9.08
C ALA A 22 -5.34 -14.60 -7.59
N LEU A 23 -4.71 -13.74 -6.80
CA LEU A 23 -5.07 -13.52 -5.39
C LEU A 23 -6.27 -12.57 -5.29
N GLU A 24 -6.60 -11.91 -6.39
CA GLU A 24 -7.72 -10.98 -6.56
C GLU A 24 -9.09 -11.70 -6.66
N ASP A 25 -9.12 -13.03 -6.74
CA ASP A 25 -10.36 -13.84 -6.77
C ASP A 25 -10.74 -14.36 -5.37
N LYS A 26 -9.84 -14.23 -4.40
CA LYS A 26 -10.11 -14.56 -3.00
C LYS A 26 -10.86 -13.40 -2.33
N PRO A 27 -11.71 -13.68 -1.32
CA PRO A 27 -12.42 -12.63 -0.61
C PRO A 27 -11.41 -11.60 -0.06
N PHE A 28 -11.70 -10.33 -0.34
CA PHE A 28 -10.89 -9.17 0.02
C PHE A 28 -10.34 -9.22 1.47
N ALA A 29 -11.18 -9.67 2.41
CA ALA A 29 -10.80 -9.79 3.81
C ALA A 29 -9.67 -10.80 4.07
N GLU A 30 -9.68 -11.95 3.39
CA GLU A 30 -8.61 -12.96 3.52
C GLU A 30 -7.33 -12.49 2.84
N PHE A 31 -7.44 -11.88 1.66
CA PHE A 31 -6.29 -11.30 0.97
C PHE A 31 -5.58 -10.26 1.83
N ILE A 32 -6.35 -9.35 2.46
CA ILE A 32 -5.77 -8.34 3.33
C ILE A 32 -5.12 -8.99 4.54
N GLY A 33 -5.86 -9.84 5.26
CA GLY A 33 -5.38 -10.47 6.49
C GLY A 33 -4.17 -11.39 6.29
N GLU A 34 -4.26 -12.37 5.39
CA GLU A 34 -3.25 -13.43 5.23
C GLU A 34 -2.06 -13.04 4.36
N HIS A 35 -2.25 -12.12 3.41
CA HIS A 35 -1.21 -11.82 2.43
C HIS A 35 -0.71 -10.37 2.51
N TYR A 36 -1.63 -9.40 2.60
CA TYR A 36 -1.24 -8.00 2.60
C TYR A 36 -0.53 -7.58 3.90
N LEU A 37 -1.09 -7.90 5.07
CA LEU A 37 -0.48 -7.54 6.35
C LEU A 37 0.96 -8.08 6.49
N PRO A 38 1.24 -9.39 6.33
CA PRO A 38 2.60 -9.91 6.51
C PRO A 38 3.57 -9.40 5.44
N ALA A 39 3.11 -9.20 4.19
CA ALA A 39 3.95 -8.64 3.15
C ALA A 39 4.32 -7.18 3.43
N LEU A 40 3.37 -6.41 3.95
CA LEU A 40 3.56 -5.02 4.31
C LEU A 40 4.53 -4.90 5.50
N GLU A 41 4.34 -5.72 6.53
CA GLU A 41 5.26 -5.83 7.68
C GLU A 41 6.68 -6.18 7.22
N THR A 42 6.85 -7.23 6.42
CA THR A 42 8.17 -7.66 5.92
C THR A 42 8.87 -6.55 5.14
N LYS A 43 8.13 -5.83 4.29
CA LYS A 43 8.67 -4.76 3.45
C LYS A 43 9.02 -3.51 4.25
N LEU A 44 8.22 -3.18 5.28
CA LEU A 44 8.48 -2.07 6.19
C LEU A 44 9.64 -2.38 7.13
N ALA A 45 9.74 -3.60 7.64
CA ALA A 45 10.88 -4.09 8.41
C ALA A 45 12.19 -3.98 7.61
N GLY A 46 12.15 -4.36 6.33
CA GLY A 46 13.28 -4.19 5.41
C GLY A 46 13.66 -2.73 5.12
N GLN A 47 12.82 -1.75 5.46
CA GLN A 47 13.09 -0.32 5.35
C GLN A 47 13.47 0.33 6.69
N GLY A 48 13.55 -0.46 7.78
CA GLY A 48 13.91 0.02 9.11
C GLY A 48 12.74 0.24 10.08
N ILE A 49 11.51 -0.16 9.71
CA ILE A 49 10.35 -0.12 10.62
C ILE A 49 10.14 -1.52 11.22
N THR A 50 10.71 -1.76 12.40
CA THR A 50 10.71 -3.09 13.06
C THR A 50 9.59 -3.30 14.09
N GLU A 51 8.87 -2.25 14.51
CA GLU A 51 7.80 -2.34 15.51
C GLU A 51 6.44 -1.95 14.93
N LEU A 52 6.08 -2.57 13.80
CA LEU A 52 4.81 -2.30 13.13
C LEU A 52 3.70 -3.21 13.66
N ASP A 53 2.69 -2.62 14.26
CA ASP A 53 1.42 -3.26 14.62
C ASP A 53 0.40 -3.04 13.49
N LEU A 54 0.00 -4.10 12.83
CA LEU A 54 -0.99 -4.08 11.76
C LEU A 54 -2.33 -4.63 12.23
N LYS A 55 -3.39 -3.84 12.07
CA LYS A 55 -4.76 -4.18 12.43
C LYS A 55 -5.69 -3.99 11.25
N PHE A 56 -6.44 -5.03 10.92
CA PHE A 56 -7.49 -4.96 9.91
C PHE A 56 -8.86 -4.99 10.60
N VAL A 57 -9.62 -3.91 10.46
CA VAL A 57 -10.90 -3.72 11.16
C VAL A 57 -11.94 -3.12 10.21
N LYS A 58 -13.19 -3.58 10.32
CA LYS A 58 -14.33 -2.98 9.63
C LYS A 58 -15.00 -1.99 10.56
N GLN A 59 -14.89 -0.69 10.28
CA GLN A 59 -15.54 0.36 11.07
C GLN A 59 -15.76 1.61 10.22
N LYS A 60 -16.48 2.59 10.77
CA LYS A 60 -16.64 3.90 10.13
C LYS A 60 -15.31 4.64 10.14
N ILE A 61 -15.07 5.43 9.09
CA ILE A 61 -13.85 6.23 8.93
C ILE A 61 -13.74 7.20 10.12
N PRO A 62 -12.78 7.02 11.04
CA PRO A 62 -12.66 7.84 12.24
C PRO A 62 -11.91 9.14 11.94
N ILE A 63 -12.22 9.77 10.80
CA ILE A 63 -11.66 11.04 10.35
C ILE A 63 -12.71 12.13 10.57
N ILE A 64 -12.24 13.27 11.10
CA ILE A 64 -13.07 14.45 11.35
C ILE A 64 -13.67 14.92 10.02
N GLY A 65 -15.00 14.87 9.89
CA GLY A 65 -15.72 15.24 8.66
C GLY A 65 -16.23 14.09 7.79
N MET A 66 -15.78 12.85 8.04
CA MET A 66 -16.17 11.63 7.30
C MET A 66 -17.07 10.71 8.15
N GLU A 67 -17.56 11.19 9.29
CA GLU A 67 -18.36 10.43 10.27
C GLU A 67 -19.68 9.87 9.70
N LYS A 68 -20.12 10.41 8.57
CA LYS A 68 -21.33 10.02 7.83
C LYS A 68 -21.08 8.97 6.75
N GLU A 69 -19.84 8.63 6.46
CA GLU A 69 -19.56 7.60 5.47
C GLU A 69 -19.92 6.20 5.97
N PRO A 70 -20.26 5.28 5.05
CA PRO A 70 -20.55 3.91 5.40
C PRO A 70 -19.35 3.25 6.08
N GLU A 71 -19.65 2.26 6.91
CA GLU A 71 -18.65 1.38 7.50
C GLU A 71 -17.83 0.72 6.39
N CYS A 72 -16.52 0.93 6.43
CA CYS A 72 -15.59 0.48 5.42
C CYS A 72 -14.48 -0.35 6.07
N TRP A 73 -13.77 -1.11 5.25
CA TRP A 73 -12.64 -1.86 5.75
C TRP A 73 -11.44 -0.93 5.86
N GLN A 74 -10.79 -0.93 7.01
CA GLN A 74 -9.60 -0.13 7.23
C GLN A 74 -8.45 -0.97 7.78
N VAL A 75 -7.27 -0.78 7.18
CA VAL A 75 -6.01 -1.32 7.67
C VAL A 75 -5.31 -0.22 8.43
N ILE A 76 -5.15 -0.39 9.73
CA ILE A 76 -4.42 0.51 10.61
C ILE A 76 -3.04 -0.10 10.84
N GLY A 77 -1.99 0.62 10.48
CA GLY A 77 -0.62 0.30 10.87
C GLY A 77 -0.12 1.33 11.86
N ASN A 78 0.28 0.91 13.04
CA ASN A 78 0.89 1.75 14.06
C ASN A 78 2.32 1.29 14.30
N TRP A 79 3.26 2.23 14.41
CA TRP A 79 4.61 1.95 14.86
C TRP A 79 5.19 3.17 15.57
N ALA A 80 5.81 2.96 16.72
CA ALA A 80 6.34 4.02 17.56
C ALA A 80 5.29 5.15 17.77
N ASP A 81 5.55 6.35 17.24
CA ASP A 81 4.67 7.53 17.34
C ASP A 81 3.90 7.82 16.03
N ARG A 82 3.96 6.90 15.07
CA ARG A 82 3.40 7.06 13.73
C ARG A 82 2.30 6.04 13.48
N GLN A 83 1.27 6.46 12.77
CA GLN A 83 0.19 5.59 12.36
C GLN A 83 -0.18 5.89 10.90
N PHE A 84 -0.48 4.87 10.12
CA PHE A 84 -1.17 5.03 8.85
C PHE A 84 -2.45 4.22 8.85
N ASN A 85 -3.42 4.70 8.09
CA ASN A 85 -4.71 4.05 7.89
C ASN A 85 -4.95 3.95 6.39
N VAL A 86 -5.20 2.75 5.89
CA VAL A 86 -5.65 2.51 4.51
C VAL A 86 -7.12 2.17 4.55
N TYR A 87 -7.94 2.97 3.89
CA TYR A 87 -9.38 2.79 3.81
C TYR A 87 -9.75 2.15 2.48
N PHE A 88 -10.62 1.17 2.54
CA PHE A 88 -11.17 0.46 1.40
C PHE A 88 -12.68 0.68 1.40
N LEU A 89 -13.14 1.63 0.59
CA LEU A 89 -14.55 2.03 0.53
C LEU A 89 -15.42 0.91 -0.05
N LYS A 90 -14.82 0.02 -0.84
CA LYS A 90 -15.43 -1.19 -1.36
C LYS A 90 -14.69 -2.39 -0.78
N GLU A 91 -15.39 -3.50 -0.60
CA GLU A 91 -14.82 -4.80 -0.19
C GLU A 91 -14.03 -5.44 -1.37
N ASP A 92 -13.28 -4.62 -2.09
CA ASP A 92 -12.57 -4.95 -3.31
C ASP A 92 -11.28 -4.11 -3.40
N ILE A 93 -10.16 -4.76 -3.75
CA ILE A 93 -8.86 -4.10 -3.85
C ILE A 93 -8.75 -3.14 -5.04
N LYS A 94 -9.59 -3.27 -6.06
CA LYS A 94 -9.67 -2.37 -7.24
C LYS A 94 -10.61 -1.20 -7.00
N GLY A 95 -11.35 -1.23 -5.89
CA GLY A 95 -12.27 -0.19 -5.50
C GLY A 95 -11.58 1.13 -5.14
N GLU A 96 -12.42 2.08 -4.74
CA GLU A 96 -11.94 3.35 -4.18
C GLU A 96 -11.23 3.09 -2.86
N ARG A 97 -10.01 3.60 -2.79
CA ARG A 97 -9.13 3.44 -1.64
C ARG A 97 -8.60 4.79 -1.25
N ALA A 98 -8.48 4.96 0.04
CA ALA A 98 -7.89 6.15 0.60
C ALA A 98 -6.78 5.78 1.56
N PHE A 99 -5.90 6.73 1.79
CA PHE A 99 -4.78 6.62 2.68
C PHE A 99 -4.80 7.81 3.61
N SER A 100 -4.53 7.57 4.87
CA SER A 100 -4.30 8.61 5.84
C SER A 100 -3.11 8.23 6.68
N TYR A 101 -2.49 9.24 7.27
CA TYR A 101 -1.39 9.07 8.18
C TYR A 101 -1.52 10.07 9.32
N ALA A 102 -0.98 9.68 10.47
CA ALA A 102 -0.94 10.47 11.68
C ALA A 102 0.40 10.28 12.37
N MET A 103 0.81 11.31 13.10
CA MET A 103 2.00 11.33 13.95
C MET A 103 1.60 11.89 15.31
N GLY A 104 2.27 11.52 16.39
CA GLY A 104 1.99 12.04 17.73
C GLY A 104 0.77 11.44 18.41
N GLY A 105 0.36 10.22 18.03
CA GLY A 105 -0.86 9.57 18.57
C GLY A 105 -2.18 10.30 18.27
N SER A 106 -2.15 11.29 17.38
CA SER A 106 -3.34 12.07 16.98
C SER A 106 -4.19 11.31 15.98
N LYS A 107 -5.48 11.64 15.90
CA LYS A 107 -6.37 11.03 14.90
C LYS A 107 -5.98 11.47 13.49
N PRO A 108 -6.02 10.57 12.49
CA PRO A 108 -5.84 10.94 11.09
C PRO A 108 -6.85 12.04 10.71
N ALA A 109 -6.34 13.18 10.25
CA ALA A 109 -7.16 14.33 9.86
C ALA A 109 -7.29 14.48 8.34
N THR A 110 -6.35 13.90 7.58
CA THR A 110 -6.27 14.08 6.13
C THR A 110 -6.49 12.76 5.42
N LEU A 111 -7.50 12.69 4.56
CA LEU A 111 -7.75 11.54 3.71
C LEU A 111 -7.20 11.84 2.31
N GLU A 112 -6.17 11.10 1.92
CA GLU A 112 -5.54 11.19 0.61
C GLU A 112 -6.03 10.05 -0.30
N PRO A 113 -6.12 10.27 -1.62
CA PRO A 113 -6.41 9.19 -2.56
C PRO A 113 -5.25 8.18 -2.63
N PHE A 114 -5.58 6.89 -2.59
CA PHE A 114 -4.61 5.80 -2.61
C PHE A 114 -4.73 4.92 -3.85
N LEU A 115 -3.72 4.98 -4.73
CA LEU A 115 -3.65 4.15 -5.95
C LEU A 115 -4.95 4.18 -6.79
N ILE A 116 -5.58 5.36 -6.88
CA ILE A 116 -6.84 5.56 -7.60
C ILE A 116 -6.70 5.50 -9.13
N ASP A 117 -5.49 5.76 -9.64
CA ASP A 117 -5.20 5.76 -11.08
C ASP A 117 -4.89 4.35 -11.63
N GLU A 118 -4.55 3.45 -10.71
CA GLU A 118 -4.00 2.14 -11.05
C GLU A 118 -5.11 1.17 -11.47
N ARG A 119 -5.18 0.87 -12.77
CA ARG A 119 -6.17 -0.07 -13.33
C ARG A 119 -5.99 -1.52 -12.86
N LYS A 120 -4.80 -1.89 -12.39
CA LYS A 120 -4.46 -3.23 -11.92
C LYS A 120 -3.77 -3.13 -10.57
N ILE A 121 -4.46 -3.56 -9.54
CA ILE A 121 -3.94 -3.53 -8.18
C ILE A 121 -3.36 -4.89 -7.84
N THR A 122 -2.09 -4.89 -7.45
CA THR A 122 -1.41 -6.09 -6.99
C THR A 122 -0.93 -5.89 -5.57
N LEU A 123 -0.67 -6.99 -4.86
CA LEU A 123 -0.12 -6.95 -3.50
C LEU A 123 1.15 -6.09 -3.42
N ASP A 124 2.11 -6.34 -4.30
CA ASP A 124 3.39 -5.60 -4.31
C ASP A 124 3.15 -4.11 -4.60
N LEU A 125 2.19 -3.77 -5.47
CA LEU A 125 1.82 -2.39 -5.74
C LEU A 125 1.17 -1.70 -4.54
N LEU A 126 0.26 -2.37 -3.82
CA LEU A 126 -0.33 -1.81 -2.59
C LEU A 126 0.76 -1.53 -1.56
N VAL A 127 1.64 -2.50 -1.32
CA VAL A 127 2.75 -2.34 -0.37
C VAL A 127 3.72 -1.26 -0.83
N PHE A 128 4.05 -1.23 -2.13
CA PHE A 128 4.88 -0.19 -2.72
C PHE A 128 4.25 1.20 -2.61
N GLY A 129 2.94 1.32 -2.80
CA GLY A 129 2.19 2.56 -2.64
C GLY A 129 2.27 3.08 -1.21
N VAL A 130 2.08 2.21 -0.21
CA VAL A 130 2.26 2.60 1.21
C VAL A 130 3.69 3.04 1.45
N LEU A 131 4.67 2.24 1.05
CA LEU A 131 6.09 2.59 1.17
C LEU A 131 6.42 3.94 0.54
N GLN A 132 5.94 4.21 -0.67
CA GLN A 132 6.17 5.47 -1.36
C GLN A 132 5.57 6.64 -0.58
N ARG A 133 4.38 6.47 0.01
CA ARG A 133 3.75 7.48 0.88
C ARG A 133 4.56 7.70 2.15
N LEU A 134 4.99 6.63 2.84
CA LEU A 134 5.82 6.76 4.04
C LEU A 134 7.19 7.40 3.73
N ASN A 135 7.78 7.07 2.59
CA ASN A 135 9.02 7.68 2.13
C ASN A 135 8.83 9.16 1.80
N GLY A 136 7.71 9.51 1.15
CA GLY A 136 7.33 10.91 0.89
C GLY A 136 7.18 11.74 2.16
N GLN A 137 6.72 11.14 3.26
CA GLN A 137 6.65 11.75 4.58
C GLN A 137 8.02 11.81 5.31
N LYS A 138 9.11 11.33 4.68
CA LYS A 138 10.45 11.18 5.27
C LYS A 138 10.47 10.29 6.51
N TRP A 139 9.59 9.30 6.57
CA TRP A 139 9.54 8.37 7.70
C TRP A 139 10.52 7.20 7.55
N LEU A 140 10.95 6.92 6.31
CA LEU A 140 11.93 5.87 5.98
C LEU A 140 13.37 6.40 5.84
N ALA A 141 13.53 7.71 5.67
CA ALA A 141 14.83 8.33 5.50
C ALA A 141 15.45 8.68 6.88
N LEU A 142 16.26 7.76 7.39
CA LEU A 142 17.42 8.13 8.20
C LEU A 142 18.41 8.84 7.26
N ASN A 143 18.48 10.17 7.37
CA ASN A 143 19.68 10.92 7.02
C ASN A 143 20.39 11.28 8.32
#